data_AF-A0A345DMQ6-F1
#
_entry.id   AF-A0A345DMQ6-F1
#
_cell.length_a   1.000
_cell.length_b   1.000
_cell.length_c   1.000
_cell.angle_alpha   90.00
_cell.angle_beta   90.00
_cell.angle_gamma   90.00
#
_symmetry.space_group_name_H-M   'P 1'
#
loop_
_entity.id
_entity.type
_entity.pdbx_description
1 polymer ?
#
loop_
_entity_poly.entity_id
_entity_poly.type
_entity_poly.pdbx_seq_one_letter_code
_entity_poly.pdbx_strand_id
1 'polypeptide(L)'
;MKRRAIRTGKYLTINAIEVKQGELLNFDELEQEYNFKWITNENERTKKETIVYVAFFKLLNGYKKTLYWSKEKYENHFKTYSKNYQTYGKFTAGSYEWMALKTLLTQLLRKWGIMSFEMQETYQHDQAIIINNSKEFSDNPNIKNKEDNNVIELNNKKDELNLNLEQEFSSNEINDDEEIA
;
A
#
# COMPACT_ATOMS: atom_id res chain seq x y z
N MET A 1 -0.95 -3.69 -10.94
CA MET A 1 0.08 -3.40 -9.93
C MET A 1 0.54 -1.94 -9.99
N LYS A 2 0.96 -1.40 -11.15
CA LYS A 2 1.32 0.03 -11.32
C LYS A 2 0.33 1.01 -10.66
N ARG A 3 -0.98 0.85 -10.91
CA ARG A 3 -2.02 1.69 -10.28
C ARG A 3 -2.02 1.65 -8.75
N ARG A 4 -1.78 0.47 -8.15
CA ARG A 4 -1.72 0.33 -6.68
C ARG A 4 -0.49 1.05 -6.11
N ALA A 5 0.65 0.89 -6.77
CA ALA A 5 1.87 1.59 -6.38
C ALA A 5 1.71 3.12 -6.47
N ILE A 6 1.10 3.64 -7.55
CA ILE A 6 0.85 5.08 -7.68
C ILE A 6 -0.06 5.60 -6.57
N ARG A 7 -1.10 4.84 -6.20
CA ARG A 7 -2.04 5.22 -5.13
C ARG A 7 -1.38 5.42 -3.76
N THR A 8 -0.19 4.86 -3.52
CA THR A 8 0.51 5.08 -2.24
C THR A 8 1.07 6.50 -2.09
N GLY A 9 1.18 7.26 -3.18
CA GLY A 9 1.76 8.60 -3.17
C GLY A 9 3.25 8.66 -2.84
N LYS A 10 3.94 7.51 -2.71
CA LYS A 10 5.36 7.46 -2.33
C LYS A 10 6.32 7.50 -3.52
N TYR A 11 5.81 7.32 -4.73
CA TYR A 11 6.62 7.26 -5.95
C TYR A 11 6.64 8.60 -6.65
N LEU A 12 7.84 9.08 -6.96
CA LEU A 12 8.07 10.24 -7.80
C LEU A 12 7.97 9.87 -9.29
N THR A 13 8.52 8.71 -9.69
CA THR A 13 8.54 8.28 -11.08
C THR A 13 8.47 6.76 -11.16
N ILE A 14 7.69 6.22 -12.10
CA ILE A 14 7.59 4.78 -12.37
C ILE A 14 7.44 4.56 -13.88
N ASN A 15 8.50 4.07 -14.52
CA ASN A 15 8.55 3.86 -15.97
C ASN A 15 9.12 2.48 -16.32
N ALA A 16 8.75 2.00 -17.50
CA ALA A 16 9.36 0.83 -18.13
C ALA A 16 9.46 1.13 -19.62
N ILE A 17 10.61 0.83 -20.20
CA ILE A 17 10.92 1.14 -21.60
C ILE A 17 11.75 0.01 -22.21
N GLU A 18 11.55 -0.21 -23.50
CA GLU A 18 12.42 -1.05 -24.33
C GLU A 18 13.66 -0.27 -24.78
N VAL A 19 14.81 -0.91 -24.72
CA VAL A 19 16.10 -0.32 -25.08
C VAL A 19 16.57 -0.98 -26.38
N LYS A 20 16.82 -0.14 -27.37
CA LYS A 20 17.23 -0.52 -28.72
C LYS A 20 18.74 -0.67 -28.82
N GLN A 21 19.18 -1.34 -29.87
CA GLN A 21 20.61 -1.51 -30.15
C GLN A 21 21.34 -0.15 -30.23
N GLY A 22 22.40 -0.01 -29.42
CA GLY A 22 23.23 1.19 -29.34
C GLY A 22 22.74 2.26 -28.35
N GLU A 23 21.64 2.03 -27.62
CA GLU A 23 21.18 2.95 -26.56
C GLU A 23 21.85 2.68 -25.19
N LEU A 24 22.38 1.48 -24.96
CA LEU A 24 23.08 1.11 -23.72
C LEU A 24 24.59 1.39 -23.87
N LEU A 25 25.13 2.29 -23.03
CA LEU A 25 26.55 2.66 -23.06
C LEU A 25 27.37 1.86 -22.05
N ASN A 26 26.93 1.85 -20.79
CA ASN A 26 27.64 1.19 -19.70
C ASN A 26 26.66 0.46 -18.79
N PHE A 27 27.12 -0.66 -18.24
CA PHE A 27 26.40 -1.53 -17.34
C PHE A 27 27.31 -1.89 -16.17
N ASP A 28 26.96 -1.40 -14.98
CA ASP A 28 27.52 -1.90 -13.74
C ASP A 28 26.52 -2.87 -13.09
N GLU A 29 26.88 -4.15 -13.03
CA GLU A 29 26.03 -5.19 -12.45
C GLU A 29 25.91 -5.08 -10.92
N LEU A 30 26.94 -4.55 -10.27
CA LEU A 30 27.01 -4.43 -8.81
C LEU A 30 26.16 -3.25 -8.34
N GLU A 31 26.37 -2.09 -8.94
CA GLU A 31 25.64 -0.87 -8.57
C GLU A 31 24.26 -0.78 -9.21
N GLN A 32 24.01 -1.60 -10.24
CA GLN A 32 22.79 -1.57 -11.05
C GLN A 32 22.51 -0.17 -11.62
N GLU A 33 23.59 0.55 -11.94
CA GLU A 33 23.56 1.81 -12.65
C GLU A 33 23.68 1.55 -14.15
N TYR A 34 22.76 2.15 -14.91
CA TYR A 34 22.67 1.96 -16.35
C TYR A 34 22.74 3.34 -17.01
N ASN A 35 23.74 3.52 -17.87
CA ASN A 35 23.89 4.75 -18.63
C ASN A 35 23.32 4.55 -20.03
N PHE A 36 22.29 5.34 -20.34
CA PHE A 36 21.60 5.29 -21.62
C PHE A 36 21.87 6.53 -22.44
N LYS A 37 22.14 6.34 -23.74
CA LYS A 37 22.16 7.39 -24.74
C LYS A 37 20.95 7.21 -25.65
N TRP A 38 19.87 7.92 -25.32
CA TRP A 38 18.63 7.84 -26.06
C TRP A 38 18.77 8.43 -27.45
N ILE A 39 18.25 7.72 -28.45
CA ILE A 39 18.17 8.22 -29.83
C ILE A 39 16.95 9.12 -29.91
N THR A 40 17.14 10.41 -30.21
CA THR A 40 16.04 11.38 -30.30
C THR A 40 15.21 11.19 -31.58
N ASN A 41 15.79 10.65 -32.66
CA ASN A 41 15.08 10.41 -33.90
C ASN A 41 14.23 9.13 -33.82
N GLU A 42 12.91 9.29 -33.75
CA GLU A 42 11.94 8.20 -33.59
C GLU A 42 11.93 7.22 -34.79
N ASN A 43 12.14 7.73 -36.00
CA ASN A 43 12.17 6.92 -37.23
C ASN A 43 13.37 5.96 -37.25
N GLU A 44 14.51 6.41 -36.74
CA GLU A 44 15.72 5.57 -36.63
C GLU A 44 15.59 4.56 -35.49
N ARG A 45 14.98 4.97 -34.37
CA ARG A 45 14.76 4.10 -33.20
C ARG A 45 13.84 2.92 -33.52
N THR A 46 12.79 3.18 -34.31
CA THR A 46 11.81 2.14 -34.67
C THR A 46 12.39 1.04 -35.54
N LYS A 47 13.35 1.38 -36.42
CA LYS A 47 14.04 0.40 -37.30
C LYS A 47 15.00 -0.51 -36.55
N LYS A 48 15.44 -0.12 -35.35
CA LYS A 48 16.41 -0.88 -34.56
C LYS A 48 15.73 -1.99 -33.75
N GLU A 49 16.44 -3.10 -33.60
CA GLU A 49 15.99 -4.22 -32.79
C GLU A 49 15.99 -3.85 -31.29
N THR A 50 14.97 -4.32 -30.58
CA THR A 50 14.91 -4.27 -29.11
C THR A 50 15.79 -5.36 -28.55
N ILE A 51 16.84 -5.00 -27.83
CA ILE A 51 17.75 -5.97 -27.19
C ILE A 51 17.31 -6.22 -25.74
N VAL A 52 16.74 -5.20 -25.10
CA VAL A 52 16.65 -5.12 -23.65
C VAL A 52 15.33 -4.49 -23.23
N TYR A 53 14.83 -4.90 -22.07
CA TYR A 53 13.75 -4.25 -21.35
C TYR A 53 14.27 -3.70 -20.01
N VAL A 54 13.89 -2.46 -19.70
CA VAL A 54 14.30 -1.79 -18.46
C VAL A 54 13.06 -1.26 -17.74
N ALA A 55 13.00 -1.47 -16.44
CA ALA A 55 12.00 -0.87 -15.56
C ALA A 55 12.71 -0.07 -14.46
N PHE A 56 12.14 1.07 -14.12
CA PHE A 56 12.71 2.02 -13.18
C PHE A 56 11.62 2.59 -12.27
N PHE A 57 11.95 2.78 -11.01
CA PHE A 57 11.20 3.70 -10.16
C PHE A 57 12.12 4.56 -9.29
N LYS A 58 11.58 5.72 -8.92
CA LYS A 58 12.16 6.63 -7.92
C LYS A 58 11.08 6.95 -6.88
N LEU A 59 11.45 6.85 -5.61
CA LEU A 59 10.63 7.25 -4.48
C LEU A 59 10.88 8.71 -4.12
N LEU A 60 9.97 9.30 -3.35
CA LEU A 60 10.09 10.68 -2.86
C LEU A 60 11.32 10.88 -1.95
N ASN A 61 11.76 9.84 -1.25
CA ASN A 61 12.95 9.88 -0.38
C ASN A 61 14.28 9.77 -1.15
N GLY A 62 14.26 9.75 -2.49
CA GLY A 62 15.45 9.62 -3.32
C GLY A 62 15.89 8.19 -3.62
N TYR A 63 15.29 7.17 -2.99
CA TYR A 63 15.57 5.77 -3.34
C TYR A 63 15.16 5.50 -4.78
N LYS A 64 16.11 4.99 -5.57
CA LYS A 64 15.92 4.61 -6.97
C LYS A 64 16.26 3.14 -7.14
N LYS A 65 15.48 2.44 -7.99
CA LYS A 65 15.79 1.06 -8.37
C LYS A 65 15.52 0.85 -9.84
N THR A 66 16.48 0.23 -10.50
CA THR A 66 16.39 -0.16 -11.91
C THR A 66 16.47 -1.67 -12.00
N LEU A 67 15.64 -2.26 -12.85
CA LEU A 67 15.68 -3.67 -13.19
C LEU A 67 15.81 -3.80 -14.70
N TYR A 68 16.73 -4.65 -15.12
CA TYR A 68 17.04 -4.93 -16.52
C TYR A 68 16.75 -6.40 -16.81
N TRP A 69 16.17 -6.69 -17.98
CA TRP A 69 16.17 -8.02 -18.58
C TRP A 69 16.59 -7.94 -20.06
N SER A 70 17.47 -8.84 -20.47
CA SER A 70 17.69 -9.08 -21.89
C SER A 70 16.45 -9.72 -22.53
N LYS A 71 16.30 -9.56 -23.85
CA LYS A 71 15.24 -10.22 -24.62
C LYS A 71 15.23 -11.73 -24.39
N GLU A 72 16.39 -12.37 -24.45
CA GLU A 72 16.55 -13.82 -24.21
C GLU A 72 16.07 -14.22 -22.79
N LYS A 73 16.43 -13.45 -21.77
CA LYS A 73 16.00 -13.71 -20.39
C LYS A 73 14.47 -13.64 -20.25
N TYR A 74 13.85 -12.66 -20.92
CA TYR A 74 12.40 -12.56 -20.96
C TYR A 74 11.76 -13.72 -21.73
N GLU A 75 12.33 -14.16 -22.86
CA GLU A 75 11.83 -15.31 -23.61
C GLU A 75 11.85 -16.58 -22.76
N ASN A 76 12.93 -16.83 -22.03
CA ASN A 76 13.01 -17.97 -21.12
C ASN A 76 11.97 -17.88 -20.00
N HIS A 77 11.79 -16.70 -19.39
CA HIS A 77 10.73 -16.48 -18.41
C HIS A 77 9.34 -16.73 -19.00
N PHE A 78 9.08 -16.22 -20.20
CA PHE A 78 7.79 -16.39 -20.87
C PHE A 78 7.52 -17.87 -21.17
N LYS A 79 8.51 -18.61 -21.68
CA LYS A 79 8.38 -20.05 -21.94
C LYS A 79 8.01 -20.83 -20.67
N THR A 80 8.62 -20.47 -19.54
CA THR A 80 8.38 -21.15 -18.25
C THR A 80 7.02 -20.81 -17.64
N TYR A 81 6.60 -19.54 -17.64
CA TYR A 81 5.44 -19.09 -16.85
C TYR A 81 4.19 -18.74 -17.67
N SER A 82 4.30 -18.61 -18.99
CA SER A 82 3.15 -18.30 -19.85
C SER A 82 2.33 -19.55 -20.14
N LYS A 83 1.11 -19.59 -19.59
CA LYS A 83 0.13 -20.63 -19.92
C LYS A 83 -0.13 -20.69 -21.44
N ASN A 84 -0.19 -19.54 -22.11
CA ASN A 84 -0.40 -19.49 -23.56
C ASN A 84 0.73 -20.19 -24.32
N TYR A 85 1.98 -20.01 -23.88
CA TYR A 85 3.11 -20.70 -24.50
C TYR A 85 3.05 -22.21 -24.24
N GLN A 86 2.70 -22.61 -23.02
CA GLN A 86 2.55 -24.02 -22.66
C GLN A 86 1.42 -24.70 -23.45
N THR A 87 0.31 -23.99 -23.74
CA THR A 87 -0.84 -24.54 -24.48
C THR A 87 -0.65 -24.51 -25.99
N TYR A 88 -0.13 -23.42 -26.56
CA TYR A 88 -0.13 -23.19 -28.01
C TYR A 88 1.27 -23.20 -28.65
N GLY A 89 2.34 -23.20 -27.85
CA GLY A 89 3.74 -23.21 -28.32
C GLY A 89 4.16 -21.96 -29.10
N LYS A 90 3.37 -20.88 -29.06
CA LYS A 90 3.57 -19.68 -29.89
C LYS A 90 3.58 -18.42 -29.04
N PHE A 91 4.44 -17.47 -29.43
CA PHE A 91 4.39 -16.10 -28.94
C PHE A 91 3.25 -15.34 -29.63
N THR A 92 2.44 -14.61 -28.87
CA THR A 92 1.42 -13.73 -29.47
C THR A 92 2.10 -12.46 -29.99
N ALA A 93 2.22 -12.34 -31.31
CA ALA A 93 3.06 -11.35 -31.98
C ALA A 93 2.72 -9.87 -31.66
N GLY A 94 1.46 -9.54 -31.38
CA GLY A 94 1.05 -8.14 -31.16
C GLY A 94 1.28 -7.58 -29.76
N SER A 95 1.63 -8.42 -28.78
CA SER A 95 1.63 -8.04 -27.35
C SER A 95 2.93 -8.36 -26.61
N TYR A 96 3.98 -8.76 -27.33
CA TYR A 96 5.20 -9.31 -26.73
C TYR A 96 5.96 -8.25 -25.90
N GLU A 97 6.23 -7.09 -26.48
CA GLU A 97 6.97 -5.99 -25.87
C GLU A 97 6.18 -5.41 -24.69
N TRP A 98 4.90 -5.13 -24.89
CA TRP A 98 4.01 -4.65 -23.82
C TRP A 98 3.98 -5.62 -22.63
N MET A 99 3.94 -6.93 -22.91
CA MET A 99 3.93 -7.94 -21.87
C MET A 99 5.27 -8.04 -21.16
N ALA A 100 6.38 -7.88 -21.87
CA ALA A 100 7.72 -7.80 -21.28
C ALA A 100 7.81 -6.63 -20.29
N LEU A 101 7.44 -5.42 -20.73
CA LEU A 101 7.45 -4.22 -19.90
C LEU A 101 6.55 -4.35 -18.68
N LYS A 102 5.34 -4.91 -18.84
CA LYS A 102 4.41 -5.15 -17.75
C LYS A 102 4.97 -6.15 -16.74
N THR A 103 5.58 -7.23 -17.22
CA THR A 103 6.16 -8.29 -16.38
C THR A 103 7.33 -7.74 -15.57
N LEU A 104 8.24 -7.04 -16.24
CA LEU A 104 9.40 -6.43 -15.62
C LEU A 104 9.01 -5.41 -14.55
N LEU A 105 8.08 -4.51 -14.88
CA LEU A 105 7.57 -3.52 -13.93
C LEU A 105 6.87 -4.17 -12.74
N THR A 106 6.09 -5.22 -12.98
CA THR A 106 5.40 -5.97 -11.92
C THR A 106 6.40 -6.68 -11.00
N GLN A 107 7.44 -7.29 -11.56
CA GLN A 107 8.48 -7.95 -10.78
C GLN A 107 9.29 -6.94 -9.95
N LEU A 108 9.62 -5.79 -10.53
CA LEU A 108 10.30 -4.71 -9.84
C LEU A 108 9.48 -4.21 -8.64
N LEU A 109 8.20 -3.89 -8.86
CA LEU A 109 7.32 -3.41 -7.79
C LEU A 109 7.01 -4.48 -6.75
N ARG A 110 6.95 -5.77 -7.12
CA ARG A 110 6.70 -6.85 -6.17
C ARG A 110 7.88 -7.10 -5.23
N LYS A 111 9.10 -6.92 -5.71
CA LYS A 111 10.33 -7.17 -4.93
C LYS A 111 10.77 -5.96 -4.11
N TRP A 112 10.64 -4.75 -4.65
CA TRP A 112 11.18 -3.54 -4.04
C TRP A 112 10.17 -2.41 -3.90
N GLY A 113 8.96 -2.58 -4.42
CA GLY A 113 7.93 -1.55 -4.40
C GLY A 113 7.09 -1.58 -3.12
N ILE A 114 6.79 -0.39 -2.60
CA ILE A 114 5.78 -0.16 -1.58
C ILE A 114 4.39 -0.28 -2.23
N MET A 115 3.56 -1.21 -1.76
CA MET A 115 2.24 -1.52 -2.34
C MET A 115 1.05 -1.23 -1.41
N SER A 116 1.28 -1.24 -0.10
CA SER A 116 0.32 -0.77 0.91
C SER A 116 1.02 0.21 1.85
N PHE A 117 0.27 1.23 2.25
CA PHE A 117 0.63 2.18 3.29
C PHE A 117 -0.25 1.84 4.49
N GLU A 118 0.04 0.72 5.14
CA GLU A 118 -0.92 0.10 6.05
C GLU A 118 -0.73 0.49 7.51
N MET A 119 0.20 1.40 7.84
CA MET A 119 0.64 1.57 9.22
C MET A 119 0.65 3.01 9.75
N GLN A 120 0.21 4.02 8.99
CA GLN A 120 0.25 5.40 9.48
C GLN A 120 -1.13 5.96 9.83
N GLU A 121 -2.20 5.48 9.20
CA GLU A 121 -3.57 5.92 9.51
C GLU A 121 -4.16 5.20 10.73
N THR A 122 -3.83 3.93 10.96
CA THR A 122 -4.32 3.16 12.13
C THR A 122 -3.82 3.74 13.46
N TYR A 123 -2.57 4.20 13.54
CA TYR A 123 -2.08 4.89 14.75
C TYR A 123 -2.69 6.27 14.97
N GLN A 124 -3.15 6.95 13.90
CA GLN A 124 -3.85 8.23 14.01
C GLN A 124 -5.32 8.00 14.40
N HIS A 125 -5.93 6.92 13.91
CA HIS A 125 -7.27 6.51 14.27
C HIS A 125 -7.36 5.97 15.71
N ASP A 126 -6.36 5.25 16.20
CA ASP A 126 -6.32 4.73 17.58
C ASP A 126 -6.00 5.81 18.63
N GLN A 127 -5.41 6.95 18.22
CA GLN A 127 -5.20 8.11 19.09
C GLN A 127 -6.39 9.09 19.08
N ALA A 128 -7.39 8.89 18.22
CA ALA A 128 -8.60 9.70 18.21
C ALA A 128 -9.60 9.17 19.24
N ILE A 129 -9.67 9.83 20.40
CA ILE A 129 -10.74 9.60 21.37
C ILE A 129 -12.05 10.08 20.73
N ILE A 130 -12.98 9.16 20.44
CA ILE A 130 -14.30 9.50 19.93
C ILE A 130 -15.11 10.10 21.09
N ILE A 131 -15.18 11.43 21.15
CA ILE A 131 -16.16 12.14 21.96
C ILE A 131 -17.27 12.58 21.00
N ASN A 132 -18.47 12.04 21.22
CA ASN A 132 -19.75 12.30 20.55
C ASN A 132 -19.75 13.42 19.48
N ASN A 133 -19.78 13.00 18.22
CA ASN A 133 -20.30 13.70 17.04
C ASN A 133 -19.83 15.14 16.71
N SER A 134 -18.59 15.52 17.03
CA SER A 134 -17.92 16.62 16.31
C SER A 134 -16.40 16.44 16.38
N LYS A 135 -15.74 16.35 15.22
CA LYS A 135 -14.29 16.18 15.11
C LYS A 135 -13.62 17.54 15.22
N GLU A 136 -13.18 17.93 16.42
CA GLU A 136 -12.21 19.01 16.59
C GLU A 136 -10.79 18.43 16.73
N PHE A 137 -9.89 18.90 15.89
CA PHE A 137 -8.46 18.62 15.99
C PHE A 137 -7.85 19.59 17.01
N SER A 138 -7.28 19.07 18.10
CA SER A 138 -6.53 19.88 19.06
C SER A 138 -5.05 19.88 18.67
N ASP A 139 -4.58 20.99 18.11
CA ASP A 139 -3.15 21.28 17.95
C ASP A 139 -2.60 21.99 19.21
N ASN A 140 -1.44 21.52 19.65
CA ASN A 140 -0.43 22.19 20.48
C ASN A 140 -0.36 21.82 21.99
N PRO A 141 0.82 21.40 22.50
CA PRO A 141 1.03 21.03 23.90
C PRO A 141 1.58 22.24 24.68
N ASN A 142 0.72 22.98 25.40
CA ASN A 142 1.14 23.82 26.53
C ASN A 142 -0.05 24.54 27.16
N ILE A 143 -0.65 23.96 28.21
CA ILE A 143 -1.29 24.75 29.28
C ILE A 143 -1.04 24.06 30.62
N LYS A 144 -0.13 24.63 31.42
CA LYS A 144 -0.15 24.47 32.87
C LYS A 144 -1.32 25.28 33.44
N ASN A 145 -2.07 24.61 34.32
CA ASN A 145 -2.85 25.12 35.45
C ASN A 145 -4.04 26.06 35.18
N LYS A 146 -5.25 25.53 35.40
CA LYS A 146 -6.20 26.12 36.35
C LYS A 146 -7.12 25.03 36.90
N GLU A 147 -7.25 25.03 38.22
CA GLU A 147 -8.10 24.18 39.04
C GLU A 147 -9.59 24.38 38.70
N ASP A 148 -10.44 23.42 39.08
CA ASP A 148 -11.75 23.65 39.74
C ASP A 148 -12.66 22.39 39.72
N ASN A 149 -12.45 21.51 40.70
CA ASN A 149 -13.45 21.02 41.67
C ASN A 149 -14.90 20.74 41.23
N ASN A 150 -15.18 19.96 40.17
CA ASN A 150 -16.57 19.53 39.87
C ASN A 150 -16.77 18.04 39.55
N VAL A 151 -15.77 17.18 39.76
CA VAL A 151 -15.90 15.73 39.44
C VAL A 151 -16.42 14.89 40.61
N ILE A 152 -16.30 15.37 41.86
CA ILE A 152 -16.64 14.56 43.04
C ILE A 152 -18.17 14.51 43.29
N GLU A 153 -18.92 15.53 42.88
CA GLU A 153 -20.35 15.63 43.20
C GLU A 153 -21.26 14.79 42.28
N LEU A 154 -20.80 14.41 41.08
CA LEU A 154 -21.63 13.65 40.14
C LEU A 154 -21.58 12.12 40.34
N ASN A 155 -20.54 11.62 41.00
CA ASN A 155 -20.35 10.19 41.23
C ASN A 155 -21.13 9.69 42.46
N ASN A 156 -21.14 10.46 43.55
CA ASN A 156 -21.88 10.09 44.76
C ASN A 156 -23.39 9.95 44.51
N LYS A 157 -23.97 10.76 43.61
CA LYS A 157 -25.40 10.70 43.29
C LYS A 157 -25.79 9.48 42.44
N LYS A 158 -24.86 8.93 41.66
CA LYS A 158 -25.09 7.70 40.87
C LYS A 158 -24.99 6.46 41.73
N ASP A 159 -24.09 6.46 42.71
CA ASP A 159 -23.88 5.32 43.60
C ASP A 159 -25.07 5.14 44.56
N GLU A 160 -25.68 6.23 45.05
CA GLU A 160 -26.92 6.16 45.86
C GLU A 160 -28.14 5.64 45.07
N LEU A 161 -28.24 5.97 43.78
CA LEU A 161 -29.33 5.51 42.91
C LEU A 161 -29.24 4.00 42.61
N ASN A 162 -28.02 3.47 42.48
CA ASN A 162 -27.81 2.05 42.20
C ASN A 162 -28.04 1.17 43.43
N LEU A 163 -27.75 1.66 44.64
CA LEU A 163 -27.96 0.90 45.88
C LEU A 163 -29.46 0.71 46.20
N ASN A 164 -30.28 1.70 45.89
CA ASN A 164 -31.74 1.63 46.10
C ASN A 164 -32.42 0.66 45.12
N LEU A 165 -31.91 0.56 43.88
CA LEU A 165 -32.43 -0.39 42.89
C LEU A 165 -32.15 -1.84 43.31
N GLU A 166 -30.96 -2.15 43.82
CA GLU A 166 -30.64 -3.54 44.23
C GLU A 166 -31.44 -4.01 45.46
N GLN A 167 -31.87 -3.10 46.35
CA GLN A 167 -32.72 -3.43 47.50
C GLN A 167 -34.18 -3.74 47.11
N GLU A 168 -34.73 -3.07 46.10
CA GLU A 168 -36.09 -3.34 45.61
C GLU A 168 -36.19 -4.67 44.84
N PHE A 169 -35.12 -5.11 44.17
CA PHE A 169 -35.11 -6.40 43.46
C PHE A 169 -34.94 -7.61 44.39
N SER A 170 -34.32 -7.47 45.56
CA SER A 170 -34.13 -8.59 46.50
C SER A 170 -35.35 -8.86 47.40
N SER A 171 -36.35 -7.98 47.42
CA SER A 171 -37.50 -8.06 48.34
C SER A 171 -38.81 -8.57 47.70
N ASN A 172 -38.80 -8.86 46.39
CA ASN A 172 -40.00 -9.27 45.63
C ASN A 172 -39.99 -10.72 45.08
N GLU A 173 -39.07 -11.58 45.53
CA GLU A 173 -39.14 -13.02 45.26
C GLU A 173 -39.29 -13.79 46.58
N ILE A 174 -40.52 -13.91 47.10
CA ILE A 174 -41.02 -14.98 47.99
C ILE A 174 -42.56 -14.82 48.11
N ASN A 175 -43.28 -15.93 47.93
CA ASN A 175 -44.72 -16.20 48.10
C ASN A 175 -45.60 -16.08 46.85
N ASP A 176 -45.97 -17.23 46.29
CA ASP A 176 -47.34 -17.78 46.41
C ASP A 176 -47.42 -19.13 45.68
N ASP A 177 -47.10 -20.22 46.40
CA ASP A 177 -47.65 -21.56 46.16
C ASP A 177 -48.82 -21.76 47.16
N GLU A 178 -49.86 -22.48 46.73
CA GLU A 178 -51.17 -22.75 47.39
C GLU A 178 -52.23 -21.65 47.15
N GLU A 179 -53.45 -21.93 46.69
CA GLU A 179 -54.36 -22.97 47.17
C GLU A 179 -55.45 -23.32 46.13
N ILE A 180 -55.87 -24.59 46.24
CA ILE A 180 -56.89 -25.34 45.49
C ILE A 180 -58.30 -24.94 45.96
N ALA A 181 -59.26 -24.80 45.04
CA ALA A 181 -60.65 -25.31 45.15
C ALA A 181 -61.47 -24.98 43.89
#